data_AF-A0A497SN02-F1
#
_entry.id   AF-A0A497SN02-F1
#
_cell.length_a   1.000
_cell.length_b   1.000
_cell.length_c   1.000
_cell.angle_alpha   90.00
_cell.angle_beta   90.00
_cell.angle_gamma   90.00
#
_symmetry.space_group_name_H-M   'P 1'
#
loop_
_entity.id
_entity.type
_entity.pdbx_description
1 polymer ?
#
loop_
_entity_poly.entity_id
_entity_poly.type
_entity_poly.pdbx_seq_one_letter_code
_entity_poly.pdbx_strand_id
1 'polypeptide(L)'
;MRMKGISLPVNSVIIIALAVMVLLMLAAFFGIGSSPITSSNVENAWNKGCATLKDAYDCNPDKVSTINTGIDIDGDKVPDSLLKVCREKFNDPDVTVYWCRNKCCNVIIREGVTCGEDEDCKTTYTSNWICSSGHCCPPSKTWNDTKGVCD
;
A
#
# COMPACT_ATOMS: atom_id res chain seq x y z
N MET A 1 52.57 41.49 -11.01
CA MET A 1 52.01 40.48 -10.10
C MET A 1 52.46 39.10 -10.58
N ARG A 2 53.29 38.38 -9.79
CA ARG A 2 53.76 37.03 -10.13
C ARG A 2 52.70 36.01 -9.72
N MET A 3 52.08 35.34 -10.68
CA MET A 3 51.25 34.16 -10.40
C MET A 3 52.17 33.02 -9.99
N LYS A 4 52.15 32.65 -8.71
CA LYS A 4 52.83 31.45 -8.22
C LYS A 4 51.96 30.25 -8.64
N GLY A 5 52.40 29.53 -9.66
CA GLY A 5 51.84 28.21 -9.98
C GLY A 5 52.08 27.29 -8.79
N ILE A 6 51.01 26.87 -8.13
CA ILE A 6 51.07 25.80 -7.12
C ILE A 6 51.41 24.53 -7.88
N SER A 7 52.64 24.02 -7.73
CA SER A 7 52.96 22.67 -8.15
C SER A 7 52.32 21.72 -7.16
N LEU A 8 51.18 21.13 -7.52
CA LEU A 8 50.60 20.06 -6.72
C LEU A 8 51.53 18.84 -6.83
N PRO A 9 51.94 18.24 -5.70
CA PRO A 9 52.60 16.96 -5.70
C PRO A 9 51.76 15.95 -6.48
N VAL A 10 52.42 15.10 -7.26
CA VAL A 10 51.74 14.09 -8.11
C VAL A 10 50.73 13.26 -7.30
N ASN A 11 51.08 12.94 -6.05
CA ASN A 11 50.20 12.21 -5.13
C ASN A 11 48.89 12.97 -4.83
N SER A 12 48.93 14.30 -4.72
CA SER A 12 47.74 15.12 -4.49
C SER A 12 46.83 15.16 -5.71
N VAL A 13 47.40 15.17 -6.93
CA VAL A 13 46.64 15.14 -8.18
C VAL A 13 45.86 13.82 -8.32
N ILE A 14 46.50 12.69 -7.96
CA ILE A 14 45.87 11.37 -8.01
C ILE A 14 44.68 11.28 -7.04
N ILE A 15 44.83 11.81 -5.82
CA ILE A 15 43.75 11.81 -4.81
C ILE A 15 42.55 12.62 -5.30
N ILE A 16 42.78 13.80 -5.87
CA ILE A 16 41.71 14.66 -6.40
C ILE A 16 40.99 13.96 -7.56
N ALA A 17 41.73 13.32 -8.47
CA ALA A 17 41.14 12.59 -9.60
C ALA A 17 40.27 11.41 -9.13
N LEU A 18 40.72 10.65 -8.13
CA LEU A 18 39.94 9.57 -7.53
C LEU A 18 38.67 10.09 -6.83
N ALA A 19 38.78 11.18 -6.08
CA ALA A 19 37.63 11.79 -5.39
C ALA A 19 36.54 12.26 -6.37
N VAL A 20 36.94 12.89 -7.48
CA VAL A 20 36.00 13.34 -8.52
C VAL A 20 35.34 12.15 -9.22
N MET A 21 36.07 11.07 -9.50
CA MET A 21 35.51 9.83 -10.05
C MET A 21 34.43 9.24 -9.13
N VAL A 22 34.72 9.12 -7.83
CA VAL A 22 33.77 8.58 -6.85
C VAL A 22 32.52 9.48 -6.76
N LEU A 23 32.70 10.80 -6.74
CA LEU A 23 31.59 11.76 -6.74
C LEU A 23 30.70 11.64 -7.98
N LEU A 24 31.28 11.44 -9.17
CA LEU A 24 30.54 11.25 -10.41
C LEU A 24 29.76 9.93 -10.42
N MET A 25 30.34 8.85 -9.87
CA MET A 25 29.63 7.58 -9.70
C MET A 25 28.43 7.73 -8.75
N LEU A 26 28.62 8.39 -7.61
CA LEU A 26 27.53 8.67 -6.68
C LEU A 26 26.45 9.54 -7.33
N ALA A 27 26.84 10.60 -8.05
CA ALA A 27 25.91 11.46 -8.76
C ALA A 27 25.12 10.72 -9.84
N ALA A 28 25.72 9.74 -10.54
CA ALA A 28 25.02 8.90 -11.49
C ALA A 28 24.01 7.96 -10.79
N PHE A 29 24.37 7.40 -9.64
CA PHE A 29 23.45 6.62 -8.80
C PHE A 29 22.27 7.46 -8.27
N PHE A 30 22.49 8.73 -7.95
CA PHE A 30 21.40 9.63 -7.51
C PHE A 30 20.62 10.25 -8.69
N GLY A 31 21.21 10.37 -9.88
CA GLY A 31 20.60 10.97 -11.07
C GLY A 31 19.69 10.02 -11.86
N ILE A 32 19.90 8.71 -11.75
CA ILE A 32 19.05 7.69 -12.37
C ILE A 32 18.04 7.22 -11.33
N GLY A 33 16.98 8.02 -11.13
CA GLY A 33 15.73 7.54 -10.53
C GLY A 33 15.70 7.43 -9.01
N SER A 34 15.78 8.54 -8.29
CA SER A 34 15.13 8.64 -6.98
C SER A 34 13.61 8.76 -7.17
N SER A 35 12.94 7.66 -7.47
CA SER A 35 11.50 7.52 -7.23
C SER A 35 11.23 6.32 -6.34
N PRO A 36 11.27 6.51 -5.02
CA PRO A 36 10.46 5.68 -4.13
C PRO A 36 9.76 6.49 -3.02
N ILE A 37 9.48 7.79 -3.23
CA ILE A 37 8.70 8.56 -2.24
C ILE A 37 7.23 8.08 -2.25
N THR A 38 6.69 7.71 -3.41
CA THR A 38 5.31 7.24 -3.56
C THR A 38 5.05 5.94 -2.80
N SER A 39 5.96 4.96 -2.86
CA SER A 39 5.78 3.68 -2.14
C SER A 39 5.81 3.86 -0.62
N SER A 40 6.66 4.75 -0.10
CA SER A 40 6.67 5.07 1.32
C SER A 40 5.40 5.80 1.77
N ASN A 41 4.88 6.72 0.94
CA ASN A 41 3.65 7.44 1.23
C ASN A 41 2.43 6.51 1.23
N VAL A 42 2.32 5.61 0.24
CA VAL A 42 1.24 4.61 0.16
C VAL A 42 1.29 3.66 1.36
N GLU A 43 2.47 3.17 1.73
CA GLU A 43 2.61 2.29 2.90
C GLU A 43 2.21 2.99 4.20
N ASN A 44 2.65 4.22 4.39
CA ASN A 44 2.30 5.02 5.57
C ASN A 44 0.79 5.35 5.60
N ALA A 45 0.21 5.74 4.46
CA ALA A 45 -1.22 6.00 4.32
C ALA A 45 -2.05 4.76 4.64
N TRP A 46 -1.62 3.60 4.12
CA TRP A 46 -2.26 2.32 4.39
C TRP A 46 -2.24 1.98 5.87
N ASN A 47 -1.06 2.01 6.49
CA ASN A 47 -0.91 1.65 7.90
C ASN A 47 -1.71 2.58 8.82
N LYS A 48 -1.72 3.89 8.54
CA LYS A 48 -2.49 4.86 9.30
C LYS A 48 -4.01 4.71 9.11
N GLY A 49 -4.46 4.54 7.88
CA GLY A 49 -5.87 4.28 7.60
C GLY A 49 -6.34 2.97 8.23
N CYS A 50 -5.49 1.94 8.23
CA CYS A 50 -5.79 0.66 8.86
C CYS A 50 -5.85 0.70 10.39
N ALA A 51 -4.92 1.40 11.03
CA ALA A 51 -5.01 1.65 12.46
C ALA A 51 -6.33 2.37 12.80
N THR A 52 -6.70 3.40 12.02
CA THR A 52 -7.95 4.12 12.23
C THR A 52 -9.18 3.22 12.04
N LEU A 53 -9.20 2.39 11.00
CA LEU A 53 -10.29 1.45 10.75
C LEU A 53 -10.45 0.44 11.89
N LYS A 54 -9.34 -0.09 12.41
CA LYS A 54 -9.33 -1.07 13.48
C LYS A 54 -9.69 -0.45 14.84
N ASP A 55 -9.06 0.67 15.18
CA ASP A 55 -9.10 1.21 16.54
C ASP A 55 -10.33 2.10 16.78
N ALA A 56 -10.79 2.85 15.76
CA ALA A 56 -11.91 3.78 15.89
C ALA A 56 -13.23 3.23 15.35
N TYR A 57 -13.18 2.26 14.44
CA TYR A 57 -14.37 1.77 13.71
C TYR A 57 -14.57 0.26 13.77
N ASP A 58 -13.79 -0.45 14.58
CA ASP A 58 -13.90 -1.91 14.78
C ASP A 58 -14.03 -2.68 13.46
N CYS A 59 -13.20 -2.31 12.47
CA CYS A 59 -13.17 -2.96 11.16
C CYS A 59 -14.50 -2.88 10.37
N ASN A 60 -15.30 -1.84 10.57
CA ASN A 60 -16.51 -1.62 9.79
C ASN A 60 -16.19 -1.30 8.30
N PRO A 61 -16.63 -2.15 7.34
CA PRO A 61 -16.38 -1.95 5.91
C PRO A 61 -16.92 -0.63 5.36
N ASP A 62 -18.03 -0.11 5.91
CA ASP A 62 -18.66 1.14 5.44
C ASP A 62 -17.76 2.36 5.63
N LYS A 63 -16.76 2.25 6.51
CA LYS A 63 -15.83 3.33 6.81
C LYS A 63 -14.64 3.38 5.87
N VAL A 64 -14.34 2.30 5.15
CA VAL A 64 -13.16 2.20 4.27
C VAL A 64 -13.12 3.29 3.21
N SER A 65 -14.26 3.67 2.64
CA SER A 65 -14.34 4.76 1.64
C SER A 65 -14.26 6.17 2.24
N THR A 66 -14.48 6.31 3.55
CA THR A 66 -14.60 7.62 4.24
C THR A 66 -13.40 7.97 5.11
N ILE A 67 -12.62 6.97 5.55
CA ILE A 67 -11.43 7.20 6.37
C ILE A 67 -10.42 7.96 5.53
N ASN A 68 -10.16 9.20 5.91
CA ASN A 68 -9.11 10.02 5.33
C ASN A 68 -7.77 9.65 6.00
N THR A 69 -6.78 9.27 5.21
CA THR A 69 -5.46 8.87 5.72
C THR A 69 -4.59 10.06 6.11
N GLY A 70 -4.95 11.28 5.71
CA GLY A 70 -4.17 12.50 5.90
C GLY A 70 -2.92 12.55 5.02
N ILE A 71 -2.79 11.65 4.05
CA ILE A 71 -1.66 11.55 3.13
C ILE A 71 -2.24 11.57 1.71
N ASP A 72 -1.66 12.42 0.87
CA ASP A 72 -1.92 12.50 -0.57
C ASP A 72 -0.92 11.58 -1.28
N ILE A 73 -1.42 10.57 -1.98
CA ILE A 73 -0.61 9.56 -2.68
C ILE A 73 -0.59 9.76 -4.20
N ASP A 74 -1.49 10.56 -4.78
CA ASP A 74 -1.55 10.81 -6.23
C ASP A 74 -1.10 12.22 -6.66
N GLY A 75 -0.85 13.11 -5.70
CA GLY A 75 -0.32 14.44 -5.91
C GLY A 75 -1.38 15.51 -6.21
N ASP A 76 -2.67 15.24 -5.97
CA ASP A 76 -3.76 16.20 -6.22
C ASP A 76 -3.91 17.27 -5.12
N LYS A 77 -3.05 17.22 -4.08
CA LYS A 77 -3.02 18.08 -2.89
C LYS A 77 -4.21 17.86 -1.95
N VAL A 78 -4.97 16.78 -2.12
CA VAL A 78 -6.06 16.37 -1.26
C VAL A 78 -5.68 15.04 -0.59
N PRO A 79 -5.82 14.92 0.73
CA PRO A 79 -5.55 13.65 1.38
C PRO A 79 -6.51 12.53 0.94
N ASP A 80 -5.96 11.36 0.67
CA ASP A 80 -6.69 10.24 0.08
C ASP A 80 -7.43 9.39 1.10
N SER A 81 -8.53 8.80 0.63
CA SER A 81 -9.31 7.82 1.40
C SER A 81 -8.59 6.47 1.49
N LEU A 82 -8.89 5.71 2.54
CA LEU A 82 -8.34 4.36 2.70
C LEU A 82 -8.68 3.45 1.52
N LEU A 83 -9.86 3.58 0.89
CA LEU A 83 -10.19 2.81 -0.32
C LEU A 83 -9.27 3.14 -1.49
N LYS A 84 -8.98 4.43 -1.75
CA LYS A 84 -8.07 4.84 -2.83
C LYS A 84 -6.65 4.34 -2.55
N VAL A 85 -6.19 4.49 -1.30
CA VAL A 85 -4.89 3.97 -0.87
C VAL A 85 -4.80 2.44 -0.99
N CYS A 86 -5.87 1.72 -0.68
CA CYS A 86 -5.94 0.27 -0.85
C CYS A 86 -5.73 -0.15 -2.31
N ARG A 87 -6.45 0.51 -3.23
CA ARG A 87 -6.37 0.26 -4.67
C ARG A 87 -4.95 0.47 -5.19
N GLU A 88 -4.32 1.56 -4.76
CA GLU A 88 -2.94 1.84 -5.16
C GLU A 88 -1.91 0.89 -4.51
N LYS A 89 -2.10 0.52 -3.24
CA LYS A 89 -1.20 -0.43 -2.56
C LYS A 89 -1.16 -1.78 -3.25
N PHE A 90 -2.31 -2.27 -3.69
CA PHE A 90 -2.43 -3.59 -4.30
C PHE A 90 -2.48 -3.56 -5.83
N ASN A 91 -2.37 -2.37 -6.43
CA ASN A 91 -2.42 -2.14 -7.88
C ASN A 91 -3.66 -2.79 -8.52
N ASP A 92 -4.81 -2.59 -7.88
CA ASP A 92 -6.09 -3.14 -8.31
C ASP A 92 -7.20 -2.08 -8.07
N PRO A 93 -7.73 -1.45 -9.13
CA PRO A 93 -8.72 -0.37 -9.01
C PRO A 93 -10.11 -0.85 -8.61
N ASP A 94 -10.40 -2.14 -8.77
CA ASP A 94 -11.75 -2.71 -8.64
C ASP A 94 -11.99 -3.31 -7.26
N VAL A 95 -10.96 -3.39 -6.40
CA VAL A 95 -11.13 -3.91 -5.03
C VAL A 95 -12.25 -3.20 -4.28
N THR A 96 -13.06 -4.01 -3.60
CA THR A 96 -14.19 -3.55 -2.81
C THR A 96 -13.75 -3.06 -1.42
N VAL A 97 -14.67 -2.39 -0.72
CA VAL A 97 -14.47 -2.02 0.69
C VAL A 97 -14.30 -3.25 1.59
N TYR A 98 -14.93 -4.38 1.26
CA TYR A 98 -14.85 -5.61 2.04
C TYR A 98 -13.48 -6.27 1.88
N TRP A 99 -12.98 -6.36 0.65
CA TRP A 99 -11.64 -6.85 0.37
C TRP A 99 -10.57 -6.03 1.10
N CYS A 100 -10.65 -4.70 0.98
CA CYS A 100 -9.73 -3.79 1.64
C CYS A 100 -9.78 -3.94 3.16
N ARG A 101 -10.97 -3.98 3.76
CA ARG A 101 -11.14 -4.30 5.18
C ARG A 101 -10.50 -5.63 5.53
N ASN A 102 -10.71 -6.68 4.74
CA ASN A 102 -10.19 -8.01 5.02
C ASN A 102 -8.66 -8.02 5.12
N LYS A 103 -7.98 -7.36 4.17
CA LYS A 103 -6.52 -7.19 4.20
C LYS A 103 -6.04 -6.34 5.37
N CYS A 104 -6.77 -5.28 5.65
CA CYS A 104 -6.43 -4.31 6.67
C CYS A 104 -6.58 -4.84 8.10
N CYS A 105 -7.65 -5.59 8.35
CA CYS A 105 -8.02 -6.13 9.65
C CYS A 105 -7.61 -7.60 9.86
N ASN A 106 -6.96 -8.22 8.87
CA ASN A 106 -6.63 -9.64 8.86
C ASN A 106 -7.87 -10.52 9.17
N VAL A 107 -8.99 -10.22 8.50
CA VAL A 107 -10.23 -10.96 8.69
C VAL A 107 -10.02 -12.40 8.24
N ILE A 108 -10.25 -13.34 9.15
CA ILE A 108 -10.28 -14.77 8.84
C ILE A 108 -11.60 -15.05 8.14
N ILE A 109 -11.56 -15.40 6.85
CA ILE A 109 -12.76 -15.75 6.10
C ILE A 109 -13.36 -17.03 6.68
N ARG A 110 -14.63 -16.92 7.08
CA ARG A 110 -15.46 -17.97 7.64
C ARG A 110 -16.91 -17.69 7.29
N GLU A 111 -17.77 -18.63 7.65
CA GLU A 111 -19.21 -18.54 7.40
C GLU A 111 -19.79 -17.25 7.99
N GLY A 112 -20.56 -16.51 7.18
CA GLY A 112 -21.23 -15.28 7.62
C GLY A 112 -20.39 -14.01 7.59
N VAL A 113 -19.12 -14.06 7.18
CA VAL A 113 -18.33 -12.84 6.96
C VAL A 113 -18.97 -12.00 5.86
N THR A 114 -19.14 -10.70 6.07
CA THR A 114 -19.78 -9.83 5.06
C THR A 114 -18.90 -9.62 3.83
N CYS A 115 -19.51 -9.66 2.65
CA CYS A 115 -18.89 -9.49 1.35
C CYS A 115 -19.82 -8.73 0.39
N GLY A 116 -19.25 -8.15 -0.67
CA GLY A 116 -19.98 -7.62 -1.82
C GLY A 116 -19.90 -8.56 -3.02
N GLU A 117 -18.79 -9.28 -3.17
CA GLU A 117 -18.54 -10.20 -4.29
C GLU A 117 -17.71 -11.42 -3.86
N ASP A 118 -17.65 -12.44 -4.72
CA ASP A 118 -16.92 -13.69 -4.45
C ASP A 118 -15.44 -13.45 -4.14
N GLU A 119 -14.82 -12.45 -4.78
CA GLU A 119 -13.42 -12.11 -4.59
C GLU A 119 -13.10 -11.69 -3.14
N ASP A 120 -14.07 -11.12 -2.43
CA ASP A 120 -13.93 -10.73 -1.02
C ASP A 120 -13.76 -11.94 -0.09
N CYS A 121 -14.29 -13.09 -0.50
CA CYS A 121 -14.26 -14.35 0.25
C CYS A 121 -13.02 -15.19 -0.09
N LYS A 122 -12.21 -14.76 -1.06
CA LYS A 122 -11.00 -15.49 -1.45
C LYS A 122 -9.84 -15.16 -0.54
N THR A 123 -9.20 -16.21 -0.03
CA THR A 123 -7.90 -16.12 0.64
C THR A 123 -6.93 -17.13 0.03
N THR A 124 -5.66 -17.05 0.42
CA THR A 124 -4.64 -18.06 0.09
C THR A 124 -5.07 -19.48 0.48
N TYR A 125 -6.00 -19.63 1.44
CA TYR A 125 -6.45 -20.93 1.96
C TYR A 125 -7.89 -21.29 1.56
N THR A 126 -8.68 -20.32 1.09
CA THR A 126 -10.13 -20.48 0.85
C THR A 126 -10.53 -19.87 -0.50
N SER A 127 -9.94 -20.34 -1.59
CA SER A 127 -10.15 -19.79 -2.94
C SER A 127 -11.55 -20.03 -3.53
N ASN A 128 -12.32 -20.95 -2.96
CA ASN A 128 -13.58 -21.43 -3.55
C ASN A 128 -14.81 -20.93 -2.80
N TRP A 129 -14.64 -20.05 -1.81
CA TRP A 129 -15.78 -19.47 -1.12
C TRP A 129 -16.46 -18.42 -2.01
N ILE A 130 -17.77 -18.35 -1.90
CA ILE A 130 -18.63 -17.46 -2.69
C ILE A 130 -19.35 -16.48 -1.78
N CYS A 131 -19.70 -15.33 -2.32
CA CYS A 131 -20.53 -14.35 -1.66
C CYS A 131 -22.00 -14.64 -1.96
N SER A 132 -22.75 -15.09 -0.96
CA SER A 132 -24.17 -15.38 -1.05
C SER A 132 -24.94 -14.42 -0.14
N SER A 133 -25.85 -13.62 -0.71
CA SER A 133 -26.65 -12.62 0.01
C SER A 133 -25.83 -11.68 0.90
N GLY A 134 -24.63 -11.29 0.45
CA GLY A 134 -23.73 -10.40 1.20
C GLY A 134 -22.91 -11.10 2.28
N HIS A 135 -22.91 -12.43 2.33
CA HIS A 135 -22.15 -13.23 3.28
C HIS A 135 -21.31 -14.33 2.60
N CYS A 136 -20.09 -14.55 3.09
CA CYS A 136 -19.20 -15.59 2.59
C CYS A 136 -19.70 -16.98 3.00
N CYS A 137 -19.92 -17.83 2.00
CA CYS A 137 -20.33 -19.22 2.15
C CYS A 137 -19.36 -20.18 1.43
N PRO A 138 -19.26 -21.44 1.88
CA PRO A 138 -18.67 -22.51 1.09
C PRO A 138 -19.38 -22.66 -0.28
N PRO A 139 -18.69 -23.12 -1.32
CA PRO A 139 -19.19 -23.13 -2.71
C PRO A 139 -20.47 -23.93 -2.93
N SER A 140 -20.79 -24.87 -2.04
CA SER A 140 -21.95 -25.75 -2.13
C SER A 140 -23.14 -25.29 -1.31
N LYS A 141 -23.08 -24.11 -0.69
CA LYS A 141 -24.09 -23.60 0.24
C LYS A 141 -24.49 -22.18 -0.11
N THR A 142 -25.69 -21.79 0.32
CA THR A 142 -26.19 -20.42 0.19
C THR A 142 -26.50 -19.84 1.56
N TRP A 143 -26.41 -18.52 1.68
CA TRP A 143 -26.72 -17.86 2.94
C TRP A 143 -28.21 -17.87 3.22
N ASN A 144 -28.59 -18.28 4.43
CA ASN A 144 -29.96 -18.30 4.91
C ASN A 144 -30.17 -17.23 5.96
N ASP A 145 -30.80 -16.11 5.58
CA ASP A 145 -31.05 -14.96 6.47
C ASP A 145 -31.89 -15.32 7.70
N THR A 146 -32.74 -16.34 7.61
CA THR A 146 -33.59 -16.76 8.74
C THR A 146 -32.77 -17.51 9.79
N LYS A 147 -31.77 -18.27 9.37
CA LYS A 147 -30.95 -19.09 10.27
C LYS A 147 -29.61 -18.45 10.63
N GLY A 148 -29.17 -17.45 9.86
CA GLY A 148 -27.86 -16.81 10.03
C GLY A 148 -26.69 -17.76 9.77
N VAL A 149 -26.86 -18.72 8.86
CA VAL A 149 -25.87 -19.74 8.48
C VAL A 149 -25.97 -20.04 6.99
N CYS A 150 -24.91 -20.63 6.43
CA CYS A 150 -24.93 -21.19 5.09
C CYS A 150 -25.47 -22.64 5.14
N ASP A 151 -26.54 -22.91 4.39
CA ASP A 151 -27.15 -24.24 4.26
C ASP A 151 -27.42 -24.66 2.81
#